data_AF-A0A7N2KZY6-F1
#
_entry.id   AF-A0A7N2KZY6-F1
#
_cell.length_a   1.000
_cell.length_b   1.000
_cell.length_c   1.000
_cell.angle_alpha   90.00
_cell.angle_beta   90.00
_cell.angle_gamma   90.00
#
_symmetry.space_group_name_H-M   'P 1'
#
loop_
_entity.id
_entity.type
_entity.pdbx_description
1 polymer ?
#
loop_
_entity_poly.entity_id
_entity_poly.type
_entity_poly.pdbx_seq_one_letter_code
_entity_poly.pdbx_strand_id
1 'polypeptide(L)'
;MAKEEEEEEEVESNSKLTLSGLLNFIDRIWLATGGERIIVFTTNYVEKLDPALIRRGHRDKHIELSYCSFEAFKVLARNYLDVHSHELFATIDRLLEETNMTPADVVQNLLPKSLIEDAEICLKSLIEALETVKPEARIKAEEEGRLKMVKEKQEAAQEDVKVDESSPKVKESCMEVVKH
;
A
#
# COMPACT_ATOMS: atom_id res chain seq x y z
N MET A 1 -8.61 -1.83 -54.21
CA MET A 1 -7.82 -0.87 -53.42
C MET A 1 -8.80 -0.13 -52.53
N ALA A 2 -8.60 -0.31 -51.22
CA ALA A 2 -9.12 0.47 -50.11
C ALA A 2 -10.61 0.35 -49.72
N LYS A 3 -10.78 -0.05 -48.45
CA LYS A 3 -11.81 0.37 -47.48
C LYS A 3 -13.17 -0.31 -47.68
N GLU A 4 -13.80 -0.96 -46.70
CA GLU A 4 -13.84 -0.71 -45.25
C GLU A 4 -14.05 -2.05 -44.52
N GLU A 5 -13.03 -2.53 -43.80
CA GLU A 5 -13.17 -3.44 -42.67
C GLU A 5 -12.79 -2.60 -41.45
N GLU A 6 -13.75 -2.10 -40.69
CA GLU A 6 -13.54 -1.51 -39.37
C GLU A 6 -14.92 -1.30 -38.72
N GLU A 7 -15.42 -2.32 -38.04
CA GLU A 7 -16.48 -2.17 -37.02
C GLU A 7 -16.46 -3.41 -36.09
N GLU A 8 -15.33 -3.65 -35.43
CA GLU A 8 -15.25 -4.55 -34.27
C GLU A 8 -14.33 -3.97 -33.18
N GLU A 9 -14.57 -2.73 -32.75
CA GLU A 9 -14.05 -2.25 -31.47
C GLU A 9 -15.06 -1.32 -30.84
N GLU A 10 -15.90 -1.81 -29.91
CA GLU A 10 -16.51 -1.01 -28.81
C GLU A 10 -17.50 -1.84 -27.97
N VAL A 11 -17.09 -2.96 -27.38
CA VAL A 11 -17.90 -3.59 -26.30
C VAL A 11 -17.05 -4.24 -25.20
N GLU A 12 -16.03 -3.57 -24.67
CA GLU A 12 -15.38 -4.02 -23.41
C GLU A 12 -14.99 -2.86 -22.45
N SER A 13 -15.73 -1.76 -22.45
CA SER A 13 -15.42 -0.60 -21.60
C SER A 13 -16.45 -0.30 -20.49
N ASN A 14 -17.41 -1.18 -20.22
CA ASN A 14 -18.56 -0.85 -19.36
C ASN A 14 -18.64 -1.55 -17.99
N SER A 15 -17.56 -2.16 -17.51
CA SER A 15 -17.51 -2.79 -16.17
C SER A 15 -16.38 -2.29 -15.28
N LYS A 16 -15.85 -1.08 -15.55
CA LYS A 16 -14.79 -0.49 -14.74
C LYS A 16 -15.39 0.08 -13.44
N LEU A 17 -15.38 -0.73 -12.39
CA LEU A 17 -15.70 -0.26 -11.04
C LEU A 17 -14.68 0.80 -10.63
N THR A 18 -15.15 2.02 -10.40
CA THR A 18 -14.33 3.08 -9.84
C THR A 18 -14.34 2.96 -8.32
N LEU A 19 -13.21 3.32 -7.69
CA LEU A 19 -13.15 3.42 -6.24
C LEU A 19 -14.26 4.37 -5.73
N SER A 20 -14.45 5.53 -6.38
CA SER A 20 -15.56 6.44 -6.05
C SER A 20 -16.95 5.80 -6.15
N GLY A 21 -17.19 4.94 -7.15
CA GLY A 21 -18.45 4.23 -7.32
C GLY A 21 -18.71 3.22 -6.20
N LEU A 22 -17.69 2.46 -5.80
CA LEU A 22 -17.77 1.52 -4.68
C LEU A 22 -18.07 2.24 -3.36
N LEU A 23 -17.46 3.40 -3.14
CA LEU A 23 -17.62 4.18 -1.91
C LEU A 23 -19.01 4.81 -1.80
N ASN A 24 -19.51 5.39 -2.89
CA ASN A 24 -20.87 5.91 -2.93
C ASN A 24 -21.92 4.81 -2.67
N PHE A 25 -21.63 3.57 -3.09
CA PHE A 25 -22.48 2.42 -2.78
C PHE A 25 -22.45 2.05 -1.29
N ILE A 26 -21.26 2.05 -0.68
CA ILE A 26 -21.11 1.83 0.77
C ILE A 26 -21.85 2.91 1.56
N ASP A 27 -21.74 4.18 1.17
CA ASP A 27 -22.44 5.30 1.83
C ASP A 27 -23.96 5.13 1.78
N ARG A 28 -24.49 4.61 0.66
CA ARG A 28 -25.90 4.25 0.55
C ARG A 28 -26.29 3.13 1.52
N ILE A 29 -25.45 2.11 1.68
CA ILE A 29 -25.70 1.02 2.64
C ILE A 29 -25.69 1.56 4.08
N TRP A 30 -24.74 2.45 4.39
CA TRP A 30 -24.60 3.08 5.70
C TRP A 30 -25.85 3.89 6.08
N LEU A 31 -26.43 4.63 5.14
CA LEU A 31 -27.61 5.48 5.37
C LEU A 31 -28.95 4.71 5.33
N ALA A 32 -29.06 3.65 4.54
CA ALA A 32 -30.34 3.01 4.22
C ALA A 32 -30.86 2.03 5.29
N THR A 33 -30.07 1.71 6.32
CA THR A 33 -30.43 0.63 7.26
C THR A 33 -30.44 1.09 8.72
N GLY A 34 -31.60 0.96 9.38
CA GLY A 34 -31.78 1.24 10.80
C GLY A 34 -31.29 0.12 11.74
N GLY A 35 -30.24 -0.60 11.35
CA GLY A 35 -29.64 -1.69 12.14
C GLY A 35 -28.15 -1.46 12.38
N GLU A 36 -27.61 -2.02 13.46
CA GLU A 36 -26.20 -1.88 13.84
C GLU A 36 -25.32 -2.76 12.93
N ARG A 37 -24.42 -2.14 12.15
CA ARG A 37 -23.48 -2.83 11.25
C ARG A 37 -22.05 -2.39 11.54
N ILE A 38 -21.11 -3.34 11.45
CA ILE A 38 -19.66 -3.06 11.49
C ILE A 38 -19.11 -3.29 10.08
N ILE A 39 -18.40 -2.31 9.52
CA ILE A 39 -17.74 -2.41 8.22
C ILE A 39 -16.24 -2.29 8.44
N VAL A 40 -15.49 -3.26 7.94
CA VAL A 40 -14.01 -3.30 8.04
C VAL A 40 -13.41 -3.07 6.66
N PHE A 41 -12.53 -2.08 6.56
CA PHE A 41 -11.73 -1.81 5.37
C PHE A 41 -10.27 -2.11 5.66
N THR A 42 -9.61 -2.81 4.74
CA THR A 42 -8.16 -3.03 4.77
C THR A 42 -7.53 -2.37 3.55
N THR A 43 -6.35 -1.78 3.72
CA THR A 43 -5.54 -1.27 2.61
C THR A 43 -4.07 -1.35 3.01
N ASN A 44 -3.20 -1.59 2.04
CA ASN A 44 -1.75 -1.46 2.23
C ASN A 44 -1.25 -0.04 1.91
N TYR A 45 -2.11 0.80 1.32
CA TYR A 45 -1.78 2.14 0.82
C TYR A 45 -2.85 3.12 1.28
N VAL A 46 -2.72 3.64 2.50
CA VAL A 46 -3.70 4.57 3.08
C VAL A 46 -3.68 5.93 2.38
N GLU A 47 -2.53 6.34 1.87
CA GLU A 47 -2.26 7.59 1.16
C GLU A 47 -2.92 7.66 -0.23
N LYS A 48 -3.25 6.50 -0.81
CA LYS A 48 -3.96 6.41 -2.10
C LYS A 48 -5.47 6.39 -1.96
N LEU A 49 -5.98 6.35 -0.73
CA LEU A 49 -7.41 6.41 -0.50
C LEU A 49 -7.92 7.84 -0.65
N ASP A 50 -9.15 7.97 -1.14
CA ASP A 50 -9.85 9.25 -1.16
C ASP A 50 -9.92 9.81 0.28
N PRO A 51 -9.42 11.03 0.53
CA PRO A 51 -9.48 11.68 1.84
C PRO A 51 -10.88 11.72 2.46
N ALA A 52 -11.94 11.69 1.64
CA ALA A 52 -13.32 11.63 2.12
C ALA A 52 -13.60 10.37 2.95
N LEU A 53 -12.93 9.25 2.67
CA LEU A 53 -13.12 7.97 3.38
C LEU A 53 -12.44 7.89 4.73
N ILE A 54 -11.35 8.64 4.90
CA ILE A 54 -10.58 8.68 6.13
C ILE A 54 -11.04 9.84 7.05
N ARG A 55 -12.05 10.60 6.61
CA ARG A 55 -12.65 11.67 7.40
C ARG A 55 -13.52 11.08 8.52
N ARG A 56 -13.48 11.73 9.70
CA ARG A 56 -14.31 11.37 10.85
C ARG A 56 -15.80 11.30 10.44
N GLY A 57 -16.47 10.20 10.78
CA GLY A 57 -17.87 9.94 10.42
C GLY A 57 -18.07 8.84 9.36
N HIS A 58 -17.03 8.49 8.59
CA HIS A 58 -17.04 7.32 7.68
C HIS A 58 -16.07 6.22 8.13
N ARG A 59 -14.99 6.57 8.84
CA ARG A 59 -14.12 5.64 9.57
C ARG A 59 -13.89 6.16 10.98
N ASP A 60 -14.41 5.44 11.97
CA ASP A 60 -14.33 5.85 13.37
C ASP A 60 -13.04 5.39 14.07
N LYS A 61 -12.41 4.33 13.54
CA LYS A 61 -11.17 3.73 14.07
C LYS A 61 -10.19 3.43 12.95
N HIS A 62 -8.94 3.81 13.20
CA HIS A 62 -7.80 3.51 12.33
C HIS A 62 -6.87 2.61 13.14
N ILE A 63 -6.60 1.41 12.61
CA ILE A 63 -5.70 0.44 13.20
C ILE A 63 -4.60 0.18 12.17
N GLU A 64 -3.37 0.53 12.53
CA GLU A 64 -2.20 0.18 11.75
C GLU A 64 -1.74 -1.23 12.12
N LEU A 65 -1.58 -2.09 11.13
CA LEU A 65 -1.03 -3.43 11.30
C LEU A 65 0.44 -3.39 10.91
N SER A 66 1.31 -3.11 11.88
CA SER A 66 2.75 -2.95 11.68
C SER A 66 3.48 -4.30 11.50
N TYR A 67 4.79 -4.21 11.28
CA TYR A 67 5.71 -5.35 11.35
C TYR A 67 5.71 -6.01 12.73
N CYS A 68 6.25 -7.23 12.79
CA CYS A 68 6.25 -8.05 14.00
C CYS A 68 7.17 -7.45 15.06
N SER A 69 6.57 -6.99 16.16
CA SER A 69 7.32 -6.58 17.35
C SER A 69 7.71 -7.78 18.20
N PHE A 70 8.65 -7.59 19.12
CA PHE A 70 9.04 -8.64 20.06
C PHE A 70 7.87 -9.12 20.94
N GLU A 71 6.97 -8.21 21.34
CA GLU A 71 5.76 -8.59 22.07
C GLU A 71 4.83 -9.46 21.24
N ALA A 72 4.64 -9.14 19.95
CA ALA A 72 3.88 -9.97 19.03
C ALA A 72 4.56 -11.35 18.86
N PHE A 73 5.88 -11.37 18.65
CA PHE A 73 6.67 -12.60 18.58
C PHE A 73 6.48 -13.49 19.82
N LYS A 74 6.52 -12.94 21.04
CA LYS A 74 6.28 -13.73 22.27
C LYS A 74 4.89 -14.35 22.31
N VAL A 75 3.87 -13.68 21.76
CA VAL A 75 2.53 -14.27 21.61
C VAL A 75 2.57 -15.42 20.61
N LEU A 76 3.24 -15.24 19.47
CA LEU A 76 3.38 -16.29 18.45
C LEU A 76 4.17 -17.50 18.97
N ALA A 77 5.30 -17.29 19.65
CA ALA A 77 6.11 -18.37 20.22
C ALA A 77 5.33 -19.19 21.25
N ARG A 78 4.51 -18.55 22.08
CA ARG A 78 3.60 -19.25 23.00
C ARG A 78 2.53 -20.03 22.25
N ASN A 79 1.89 -19.41 21.25
CA ASN A 79 0.78 -20.04 20.54
C ASN A 79 1.18 -21.24 19.67
N TYR A 80 2.37 -21.19 19.05
CA TYR A 80 2.80 -22.19 18.08
C TYR A 80 3.83 -23.19 18.63
N LEU A 81 4.62 -22.81 19.63
CA LEU A 81 5.69 -23.65 20.20
C LEU A 81 5.51 -23.94 21.70
N ASP A 82 4.50 -23.35 22.35
CA ASP A 82 4.31 -23.38 23.81
C ASP A 82 5.51 -22.85 24.62
N VAL A 83 6.34 -21.98 24.00
CA VAL A 83 7.54 -21.42 24.62
C VAL A 83 7.24 -20.05 25.21
N HIS A 84 7.45 -19.95 26.52
CA HIS A 84 7.24 -18.71 27.29
C HIS A 84 8.53 -17.87 27.42
N SER A 85 9.68 -18.54 27.41
CA SER A 85 11.01 -17.91 27.51
C SER A 85 12.05 -18.84 26.89
N HIS A 86 13.04 -18.25 26.22
CA HIS A 86 14.16 -18.99 25.64
C HIS A 86 15.42 -18.12 25.64
N GLU A 87 16.61 -18.71 25.73
CA GLU A 87 17.88 -17.96 25.68
C GLU A 87 18.04 -17.16 24.37
N LEU A 88 17.47 -17.69 23.28
CA LEU A 88 17.46 -17.08 21.96
C LEU A 88 16.53 -15.85 21.83
N PHE A 89 15.63 -15.61 22.79
CA PHE A 89 14.69 -14.49 22.69
C PHE A 89 15.40 -13.14 22.69
N ALA A 90 16.47 -12.98 23.48
CA ALA A 90 17.27 -11.75 23.50
C ALA A 90 17.90 -11.45 22.13
N THR A 91 18.34 -12.49 21.42
CA THR A 91 18.85 -12.36 20.05
C THR A 91 17.73 -11.95 19.09
N ILE A 92 16.59 -12.65 19.15
CA ILE A 92 15.44 -12.37 18.27
C ILE A 92 14.89 -10.96 18.48
N ASP A 93 14.81 -10.49 19.73
CA ASP A 93 14.39 -9.13 20.07
C ASP A 93 15.22 -8.08 19.33
N ARG A 94 16.55 -8.14 19.51
CA ARG A 94 17.49 -7.27 18.80
C ARG A 94 17.39 -7.38 17.28
N LEU A 95 17.19 -8.60 16.74
CA LEU A 95 17.06 -8.79 15.30
C LEU A 95 15.77 -8.16 14.74
N LEU A 96 14.65 -8.29 15.45
CA LEU A 96 13.36 -7.70 15.09
C LEU A 96 13.36 -6.16 15.20
N GLU A 97 14.15 -5.58 16.12
CA GLU A 97 14.35 -4.12 16.15
C GLU A 97 15.10 -3.60 14.91
N GLU A 98 16.01 -4.42 14.37
CA GLU A 98 16.86 -4.06 13.24
C GLU A 98 16.27 -4.46 11.87
N THR A 99 15.15 -5.19 11.83
CA THR A 99 14.56 -5.72 10.59
C THR A 99 13.04 -5.61 10.55
N ASN A 100 12.52 -5.31 9.36
CA ASN A 100 11.08 -5.33 9.11
C ASN A 100 10.67 -6.71 8.59
N MET A 101 10.09 -7.54 9.46
CA MET A 101 9.51 -8.84 9.11
C MET A 101 8.03 -8.86 9.50
N THR A 102 7.15 -9.37 8.63
CA THR A 102 5.72 -9.40 8.94
C THR A 102 5.40 -10.50 9.97
N PRO A 103 4.32 -10.38 10.76
CA PRO A 103 3.91 -11.46 11.66
C PRO A 103 3.69 -12.81 10.93
N ALA A 104 3.24 -12.78 9.67
CA ALA A 104 3.07 -13.98 8.87
C ALA A 104 4.42 -14.67 8.55
N ASP A 105 5.43 -13.89 8.14
CA ASP A 105 6.77 -14.41 7.87
C ASP A 105 7.44 -14.96 9.13
N VAL A 106 7.21 -14.32 10.28
CA VAL A 106 7.67 -14.85 11.58
C VAL A 106 7.02 -16.21 11.87
N VAL A 107 5.70 -16.33 11.73
CA VAL A 107 4.98 -17.61 11.92
C VAL A 107 5.51 -18.69 10.98
N GLN A 108 5.79 -18.36 9.72
CA GLN A 108 6.33 -19.32 8.76
C GLN A 108 7.65 -19.96 9.23
N ASN A 109 8.46 -19.25 10.02
CA ASN A 109 9.69 -19.77 10.60
C ASN A 109 9.47 -20.47 11.95
N LEU A 110 8.40 -20.13 12.67
CA LEU A 110 8.05 -20.74 13.95
C LEU A 110 7.26 -22.04 13.82
N LEU A 111 6.58 -22.27 12.70
CA LEU A 111 5.83 -23.50 12.48
C LEU A 111 6.81 -24.67 12.25
N PRO A 112 6.74 -25.75 13.06
CA PRO A 112 7.54 -26.94 12.83
C PRO A 112 7.20 -27.53 11.45
N LYS A 113 8.21 -27.72 10.61
CA LYS A 113 8.06 -28.27 9.25
C LYS A 113 8.09 -29.79 9.24
N SER A 114 8.49 -30.41 10.35
CA SER A 114 8.50 -31.86 10.55
C SER A 114 8.22 -32.23 12.00
N LEU A 115 7.89 -33.50 12.25
CA LEU A 115 7.63 -34.02 13.60
C LEU A 115 8.87 -34.03 14.52
N ILE A 116 10.06 -33.76 13.98
CA ILE A 116 11.35 -33.82 14.69
C ILE A 116 11.81 -32.41 15.09
N GLU A 117 11.27 -31.37 14.47
CA GLU A 117 11.65 -29.99 14.78
C GLU A 117 11.07 -29.58 16.13
N ASP A 118 11.97 -29.36 17.09
CA ASP A 118 11.64 -28.78 18.38
C ASP A 118 11.66 -27.24 18.32
N ALA A 119 11.30 -26.60 19.42
CA ALA A 119 11.22 -25.14 19.49
C ALA A 119 12.59 -24.48 19.25
N GLU A 120 13.68 -25.09 19.69
CA GLU A 120 15.05 -24.59 19.48
C GLU A 120 15.37 -24.51 17.99
N ILE A 121 15.04 -25.55 17.21
CA ILE A 121 15.25 -25.57 15.76
C ILE A 121 14.42 -24.48 15.07
N CYS A 122 13.15 -24.32 15.45
CA CYS A 122 12.28 -23.29 14.87
C CYS A 122 12.79 -21.86 15.17
N LEU A 123 13.24 -21.61 16.40
CA LEU A 123 13.80 -20.31 16.79
C LEU A 123 15.12 -20.01 16.06
N LYS A 124 15.96 -21.02 15.82
CA LYS A 124 17.18 -20.87 15.00
C LYS A 124 16.85 -20.57 13.55
N SER A 125 15.84 -21.25 12.97
CA SER A 125 15.37 -20.94 11.61
C SER A 125 14.90 -19.49 11.49
N LEU A 126 14.20 -18.96 12.51
CA LEU A 126 13.80 -17.55 12.53
C LEU A 126 15.02 -16.61 12.60
N ILE A 127 16.01 -16.92 13.43
CA ILE A 127 17.25 -16.12 13.52
C ILE A 127 17.94 -16.06 12.15
N GLU A 128 18.11 -17.20 11.48
CA GLU A 128 18.72 -17.25 10.15
C GLU A 128 17.94 -16.39 9.15
N ALA A 129 16.61 -16.49 9.15
CA ALA A 129 15.76 -15.68 8.28
C ALA A 129 15.83 -14.17 8.59
N LEU A 130 15.96 -13.78 9.86
CA LEU A 130 16.12 -12.37 10.23
C LEU A 130 17.50 -11.83 9.84
N GLU A 131 18.55 -12.65 9.92
CA GLU A 131 19.89 -12.27 9.50
C GLU A 131 20.03 -12.12 7.98
N THR A 132 19.29 -12.89 7.18
CA THR A 132 19.28 -12.74 5.71
C THR A 132 18.47 -11.53 5.25
N VAL A 133 17.45 -11.11 6.00
CA VAL A 133 16.67 -9.90 5.68
C VAL A 133 17.46 -8.61 5.94
N LYS A 134 18.37 -8.57 6.92
CA LYS A 134 19.24 -7.40 7.20
C LYS A 134 20.01 -6.87 5.98
N PRO A 135 20.77 -7.70 5.23
CA PRO A 135 21.47 -7.22 4.05
C PRO A 135 20.52 -6.82 2.94
N GLU A 136 19.40 -7.53 2.73
CA GLU A 136 18.43 -7.21 1.69
C GLU A 136 17.71 -5.87 1.93
N ALA A 137 17.35 -5.58 3.18
CA ALA A 137 16.73 -4.32 3.56
C ALA A 137 17.67 -3.12 3.35
N ARG A 138 18.97 -3.29 3.63
CA ARG A 138 19.99 -2.26 3.32
C ARG A 138 20.12 -2.01 1.83
N ILE A 139 20.14 -3.08 1.01
CA ILE A 139 20.24 -2.97 -0.45
C ILE A 139 18.99 -2.28 -1.02
N LYS A 140 17.79 -2.71 -0.60
CA LYS A 140 16.53 -2.08 -1.03
C LYS A 140 16.41 -0.62 -0.59
N ALA A 141 16.85 -0.28 0.63
CA ALA A 141 16.86 1.11 1.09
C ALA A 141 17.82 2.00 0.28
N GLU A 142 18.99 1.47 -0.12
CA GLU A 142 19.91 2.17 -1.03
C GLU A 142 19.33 2.33 -2.45
N GLU A 143 18.65 1.30 -2.97
CA GLU A 143 17.99 1.36 -4.28
C GLU A 143 16.77 2.30 -4.30
N GLU A 144 15.92 2.25 -3.28
CA GLU A 144 14.77 3.16 -3.13
C GLU A 144 15.23 4.61 -2.91
N GLY A 145 16.31 4.82 -2.15
CA GLY A 145 16.95 6.13 -2.01
C GLY A 145 17.46 6.67 -3.34
N ARG A 146 18.10 5.81 -4.16
CA ARG A 146 18.53 6.17 -5.52
C ARG A 146 17.35 6.48 -6.43
N LEU A 147 16.27 5.69 -6.40
CA LEU A 147 15.07 5.95 -7.21
C LEU A 147 14.37 7.26 -6.83
N LYS A 148 14.31 7.58 -5.53
CA LYS A 148 13.74 8.85 -5.04
C LYS A 148 14.57 10.05 -5.51
N MET A 149 15.91 9.98 -5.40
CA MET A 149 16.79 11.05 -5.91
C MET A 149 16.73 11.22 -7.43
N VAL A 150 16.46 10.14 -8.20
CA VAL A 150 16.28 10.22 -9.65
C VAL A 150 14.92 10.84 -10.01
N LYS A 151 13.85 10.51 -9.28
CA LYS A 151 12.53 11.12 -9.45
C LYS A 151 12.53 12.62 -9.12
N GLU A 152 13.14 13.01 -8.01
CA GLU A 152 13.25 14.42 -7.60
C GLU A 152 14.09 15.24 -8.60
N LYS A 153 15.14 14.65 -9.19
CA LYS A 153 15.93 15.31 -10.26
C LYS A 153 15.18 15.41 -11.59
N GLN A 154 14.28 14.48 -11.91
CA GLN A 154 13.46 14.52 -13.12
C GLN A 154 12.30 15.53 -12.99
N GLU A 155 11.75 15.72 -11.79
CA GLU A 155 10.72 16.72 -11.52
C GLU A 155 11.29 18.14 -11.48
N ALA A 156 12.51 18.33 -10.95
CA ALA A 156 13.19 19.64 -10.94
C ALA A 156 13.62 20.14 -12.34
N ALA A 157 13.83 19.24 -13.32
CA ALA A 157 14.26 19.62 -14.67
C ALA A 157 13.10 20.10 -15.58
N GLN A 158 11.84 20.06 -15.12
CA GLN A 158 10.68 20.52 -15.90
C GLN A 158 10.23 21.96 -15.59
N GLU A 159 10.80 22.65 -14.59
CA GLU A 159 10.43 24.04 -14.25
C GLU A 159 11.24 25.14 -14.96
N ASP A 160 12.40 24.83 -15.57
CA ASP A 160 13.29 25.85 -16.17
C ASP A 160 13.00 26.23 -17.64
N VAL A 161 11.92 25.74 -18.28
CA VAL A 161 11.57 26.10 -19.67
C VAL A 161 10.26 26.90 -19.74
N LYS A 162 10.24 28.11 -19.18
CA LYS A 162 9.18 29.09 -19.53
C LYS A 162 9.53 30.54 -19.17
N VAL A 163 10.55 31.13 -19.80
CA VAL A 163 10.63 32.59 -19.96
C VAL A 163 11.20 32.92 -21.34
N ASP A 164 10.60 33.95 -21.97
CA ASP A 164 10.86 34.62 -23.26
C ASP A 164 10.24 33.98 -24.53
N GLU A 165 9.45 34.66 -25.38
CA GLU A 165 9.23 36.10 -25.63
C GLU A 165 7.84 36.39 -26.25
N SER A 166 7.33 37.60 -25.94
CA SER A 166 6.59 38.59 -26.75
C SER A 166 5.41 38.23 -27.72
N SER A 167 4.30 38.96 -27.53
CA SER A 167 3.21 39.25 -28.50
C SER A 167 3.55 40.54 -29.31
N PRO A 168 2.78 41.08 -30.31
CA PRO A 168 1.37 40.83 -30.74
C PRO A 168 1.06 40.93 -32.28
N LYS A 169 -0.19 40.59 -32.72
CA LYS A 169 -1.08 41.44 -33.60
C LYS A 169 -2.35 40.74 -34.19
N VAL A 170 -3.52 41.24 -33.78
CA VAL A 170 -4.75 41.75 -34.51
C VAL A 170 -5.33 41.03 -35.76
N LYS A 171 -6.64 40.67 -35.72
CA LYS A 171 -7.81 41.17 -36.54
C LYS A 171 -9.05 40.25 -36.36
N GLU A 172 -10.19 40.77 -35.85
CA GLU A 172 -11.48 41.09 -36.55
C GLU A 172 -12.15 39.86 -37.23
N SER A 173 -13.46 39.58 -37.17
CA SER A 173 -14.68 40.31 -36.77
C SER A 173 -15.89 39.32 -36.78
N CYS A 174 -17.07 39.83 -36.36
CA CYS A 174 -18.45 39.39 -36.62
C CYS A 174 -19.08 38.33 -35.69
N MET A 175 -20.06 38.74 -34.88
CA MET A 175 -21.49 38.68 -35.29
C MET A 175 -22.41 39.29 -34.20
N GLU A 176 -22.99 40.46 -34.49
CA GLU A 176 -24.16 41.01 -33.80
C GLU A 176 -25.42 40.33 -34.33
N VAL A 177 -26.30 39.84 -33.45
CA VAL A 177 -27.77 39.93 -33.64
C VAL A 177 -28.49 40.03 -32.28
N VAL A 178 -28.88 41.26 -31.97
CA VAL A 178 -30.12 41.80 -31.37
C VAL A 178 -31.11 40.84 -30.68
N LYS A 179 -31.59 41.25 -29.49
CA LYS A 179 -33.00 41.09 -29.07
C LYS A 179 -33.44 42.21 -28.09
N HIS A 180 -34.35 43.05 -28.55
CA HIS A 180 -35.61 43.33 -27.85
C HIS A 180 -36.74 42.99 -28.82
#